data_AF-A0A1F8DN39-F1
#
_entry.id   AF-A0A1F8DN39-F1
#
_cell.length_a   1.000
_cell.length_b   1.000
_cell.length_c   1.000
_cell.angle_alpha   90.00
_cell.angle_beta   90.00
_cell.angle_gamma   90.00
#
_symmetry.space_group_name_H-M   'P 1'
#
loop_
_entity.id
_entity.type
_entity.pdbx_description
1 polymer ?
#
loop_
_entity_poly.entity_id
_entity_poly.type
_entity_poly.pdbx_seq_one_letter_code
_entity_poly.pdbx_strand_id
1 'polypeptide(L)'
;MEIREYKKELERRSRTSRVYRNYQLTGLVIARILSDEKHKTLYIQLAKNINNQTLMGIARDVADRNLKKPGAYFMAILKSKKLFRNVKKHKQIKIKLRYKKRTSKKGKK
;
A
#
# COMPACT_ATOMS: atom_id res chain seq x y z
N MET A 1 18.73 27.97 2.74
CA MET A 1 19.44 26.74 3.18
C MET A 1 20.67 26.61 2.32
N GLU A 2 21.87 26.55 2.90
CA GLU A 2 23.10 26.36 2.11
C GLU A 2 23.15 24.97 1.44
N ILE A 3 23.76 24.89 0.26
CA ILE A 3 23.89 23.63 -0.51
C ILE A 3 24.64 22.55 0.28
N ARG A 4 25.61 22.94 1.12
CA ARG A 4 26.38 22.03 1.99
C ARG A 4 25.49 21.36 3.04
N GLU A 5 24.62 22.12 3.68
CA GLU A 5 23.65 21.63 4.66
C GLU A 5 22.66 20.65 4.01
N TYR A 6 22.16 20.98 2.81
CA TYR A 6 21.23 20.13 2.08
C TYR A 6 21.82 18.76 1.72
N LYS A 7 23.08 18.73 1.24
CA LYS A 7 23.80 17.47 0.95
C LYS A 7 23.96 16.60 2.19
N LYS A 8 24.35 17.22 3.32
CA LYS A 8 24.51 16.53 4.60
C LYS A 8 23.20 15.89 5.09
N GLU A 9 22.07 16.58 4.90
CA GLU A 9 20.75 16.06 5.24
C GLU A 9 20.30 14.91 4.32
N LEU A 10 20.63 14.95 3.02
CA LEU A 10 20.36 13.83 2.10
C LEU A 10 21.17 12.57 2.47
N GLU A 11 22.46 12.72 2.80
CA GLU A 11 23.29 11.62 3.31
C GLU A 11 22.73 11.04 4.61
N ARG A 12 22.29 11.89 5.53
CA ARG A 12 21.67 11.44 6.78
C ARG A 12 20.41 10.61 6.50
N ARG A 13 19.56 11.05 5.57
CA ARG A 13 18.32 10.36 5.18
C ARG A 13 18.55 9.06 4.41
N SER A 14 19.65 8.95 3.65
CA SER A 14 19.96 7.71 2.93
C SER A 14 20.41 6.61 3.87
N ARG A 15 21.10 6.96 4.97
CA ARG A 15 21.57 6.03 6.00
C ARG A 15 20.44 5.48 6.89
N THR A 16 19.30 6.16 6.98
CA THR A 16 18.15 5.69 7.76
C THR A 16 17.33 4.66 6.96
N SER A 17 17.33 3.39 7.40
CA SER A 17 16.42 2.37 6.85
C SER A 17 14.97 2.84 6.92
N ARG A 18 14.17 2.54 5.90
CA ARG A 18 12.71 2.83 5.91
C ARG A 18 11.87 1.58 6.18
N VAL A 19 12.53 0.44 6.36
CA VAL A 19 11.92 -0.86 6.61
C VAL A 19 12.30 -1.28 8.03
N TYR A 20 11.33 -1.17 8.93
CA TYR A 20 11.49 -1.44 10.36
C TYR A 20 10.70 -2.67 10.81
N ARG A 21 9.78 -3.15 9.98
CA ARG A 21 8.85 -4.24 10.30
C ARG A 21 8.75 -5.24 9.15
N ASN A 22 8.56 -6.51 9.49
CA ASN A 22 8.48 -7.62 8.53
C ASN A 22 7.39 -7.43 7.46
N TYR A 23 6.24 -6.83 7.81
CA TYR A 23 5.18 -6.56 6.84
C TYR A 23 5.56 -5.48 5.80
N GLN A 24 6.47 -4.55 6.13
CA GLN A 24 6.95 -3.55 5.18
C GLN A 24 7.84 -4.19 4.13
N LEU A 25 8.75 -5.07 4.56
CA LEU A 25 9.58 -5.86 3.65
C LEU A 25 8.69 -6.74 2.76
N THR A 26 7.75 -7.47 3.36
CA THR A 26 6.82 -8.36 2.64
C THR A 26 6.04 -7.59 1.57
N GLY A 27 5.49 -6.42 1.91
CA GLY A 27 4.75 -5.61 0.95
C GLY A 27 5.60 -5.09 -0.21
N LEU A 28 6.86 -4.72 0.05
CA LEU A 28 7.81 -4.33 -1.00
C LEU A 28 8.17 -5.50 -1.92
N VAL A 29 8.39 -6.68 -1.35
CA VAL A 29 8.67 -7.90 -2.11
C VAL A 29 7.49 -8.27 -3.01
N ILE A 30 6.26 -8.24 -2.48
CA ILE A 30 5.04 -8.49 -3.28
C ILE A 30 4.94 -7.49 -4.44
N ALA A 31 5.18 -6.20 -4.18
CA ALA A 31 5.13 -5.19 -5.23
C ALA A 31 6.13 -5.47 -6.35
N ARG A 32 7.32 -5.98 -6.00
CA ARG A 32 8.35 -6.33 -6.97
C ARG A 32 8.03 -7.61 -7.75
N ILE A 33 7.53 -8.64 -7.07
CA ILE A 33 7.06 -9.90 -7.69
C ILE A 33 5.96 -9.62 -8.72
N LEU A 34 5.03 -8.73 -8.40
CA LEU A 34 3.93 -8.36 -9.28
C LEU A 34 4.28 -7.24 -10.27
N SER A 35 5.54 -6.82 -10.35
CA SER A 35 6.00 -5.69 -11.17
C SER A 35 5.12 -4.43 -11.03
N ASP A 36 4.62 -4.18 -9.82
CA ASP A 36 3.63 -3.14 -9.51
C ASP A 36 4.10 -2.26 -8.34
N GLU A 37 5.32 -1.73 -8.46
CA GLU A 37 5.94 -0.89 -7.44
C GLU A 37 5.16 0.41 -7.17
N LYS A 38 4.37 0.87 -8.15
CA LYS A 38 3.50 2.04 -8.03
C LYS A 38 2.50 1.89 -6.87
N HIS A 39 2.04 0.67 -6.60
CA HIS A 39 1.10 0.36 -5.52
C HIS A 39 1.75 -0.27 -4.28
N LYS A 40 3.08 -0.12 -4.08
CA LYS A 40 3.80 -0.68 -2.92
C LYS A 40 3.15 -0.38 -1.56
N THR A 41 2.58 0.80 -1.38
CA THR A 41 1.90 1.19 -0.13
C THR A 41 0.64 0.35 0.13
N LEU A 42 -0.10 -0.01 -0.92
CA LEU A 42 -1.23 -0.91 -0.83
C LEU A 42 -0.79 -2.31 -0.40
N TYR A 43 0.27 -2.85 -1.01
CA TYR A 43 0.80 -4.18 -0.66
C TYR A 43 1.35 -4.24 0.77
N ILE A 44 2.03 -3.18 1.23
CA ILE A 44 2.47 -3.04 2.64
C ILE A 44 1.25 -3.05 3.57
N GLN A 45 0.18 -2.34 3.22
CA GLN A 45 -1.03 -2.32 4.02
C GLN A 45 -1.72 -3.69 4.05
N LEU A 46 -1.68 -4.46 2.95
CA LEU A 46 -2.20 -5.83 2.94
C LEU A 46 -1.39 -6.75 3.84
N ALA A 47 -0.06 -6.73 3.71
CA ALA A 47 0.85 -7.51 4.57
C ALA A 47 0.72 -7.16 6.06
N LYS A 48 0.28 -5.94 6.38
CA LYS A 48 0.02 -5.54 7.77
C LYS A 48 -1.24 -6.22 8.35
N ASN A 49 -2.24 -6.53 7.52
CA ASN A 49 -3.57 -6.95 7.97
C ASN A 49 -3.90 -8.42 7.64
N ILE A 50 -3.14 -9.04 6.74
CA ILE A 50 -3.35 -10.40 6.25
C ILE A 50 -2.07 -11.20 6.52
N ASN A 51 -2.20 -12.51 6.72
CA ASN A 51 -1.05 -13.39 6.90
C ASN A 51 -0.06 -13.27 5.72
N ASN A 52 1.20 -12.97 6.03
CA ASN A 52 2.27 -12.73 5.06
C ASN A 52 2.57 -13.97 4.19
N GLN A 53 2.51 -15.17 4.76
CA GLN A 53 2.77 -16.41 4.01
C GLN A 53 1.69 -16.63 2.96
N THR A 54 0.42 -16.40 3.30
CA THR A 54 -0.69 -16.49 2.34
C THR A 54 -0.52 -15.49 1.20
N LEU A 55 -0.21 -14.22 1.51
CA LEU A 55 0.00 -13.19 0.47
C LEU A 55 1.18 -13.53 -0.44
N MET A 56 2.30 -13.99 0.12
CA MET A 56 3.49 -14.34 -0.64
C MET A 56 3.27 -15.57 -1.53
N GLY A 57 2.51 -16.56 -1.06
CA GLY A 57 2.11 -17.72 -1.87
C GLY A 57 1.27 -17.30 -3.08
N ILE A 58 0.26 -16.45 -2.87
CA ILE A 58 -0.59 -15.94 -3.96
C ILE A 58 0.24 -15.08 -4.93
N ALA A 59 1.12 -14.20 -4.44
CA ALA A 59 1.93 -13.35 -5.30
C ALA A 59 2.84 -14.16 -6.24
N ARG A 60 3.46 -15.24 -5.74
CA ARG A 60 4.28 -16.15 -6.56
C ARG A 60 3.45 -16.85 -7.63
N ASP A 61 2.33 -17.48 -7.24
CA ASP A 61 1.42 -18.13 -8.18
C ASP A 61 0.92 -17.17 -9.28
N VAL A 62 0.71 -15.89 -8.95
CA VAL A 62 0.32 -14.88 -9.95
C VAL A 62 1.47 -14.49 -10.88
N ALA A 63 2.69 -14.39 -10.36
CA ALA A 63 3.87 -14.07 -11.17
C ALA A 63 4.19 -15.18 -12.17
N ASP A 64 4.06 -16.44 -11.75
CA ASP A 64 4.34 -17.62 -12.59
C ASP A 64 3.39 -17.72 -13.79
N ARG A 65 2.19 -17.14 -13.69
CA ARG A 65 1.17 -17.14 -14.76
C ARG A 65 1.45 -16.16 -15.91
N ASN A 66 2.56 -15.41 -15.87
CA ASN A 66 3.01 -14.46 -16.91
C ASN A 66 1.88 -13.57 -17.50
N LEU A 67 1.10 -12.95 -16.62
CA LEU A 67 -0.07 -12.16 -17.00
C LEU A 67 0.33 -10.73 -17.41
N LYS A 68 -0.47 -10.10 -18.29
CA LYS A 68 -0.30 -8.67 -18.66
C LYS A 68 -0.52 -7.70 -17.49
N LYS A 69 -1.34 -8.07 -16.51
CA LYS A 69 -1.71 -7.25 -15.34
C LYS A 69 -1.71 -8.06 -14.03
N PRO A 70 -0.54 -8.50 -13.55
CA PRO A 70 -0.43 -9.38 -12.38
C PRO A 70 -0.99 -8.75 -11.10
N GLY A 71 -0.72 -7.47 -10.84
CA GLY A 71 -1.26 -6.76 -9.66
C GLY A 71 -2.79 -6.74 -9.59
N ALA A 72 -3.46 -6.54 -10.74
CA ALA A 72 -4.93 -6.55 -10.80
C ALA A 72 -5.49 -7.95 -10.56
N TYR A 73 -4.86 -8.98 -11.13
CA TYR A 73 -5.28 -10.37 -10.94
C TYR A 73 -5.06 -10.84 -9.50
N PHE A 74 -3.94 -10.46 -8.89
CA PHE A 74 -3.68 -10.67 -7.46
C PHE A 74 -4.81 -10.09 -6.60
N MET A 75 -5.24 -8.85 -6.85
CA MET A 75 -6.36 -8.24 -6.13
C MET A 75 -7.68 -8.99 -6.34
N ALA A 76 -7.92 -9.51 -7.55
CA ALA A 76 -9.11 -10.33 -7.83
C ALA A 76 -9.11 -11.64 -7.03
N ILE A 77 -7.95 -12.33 -6.91
CA ILE A 77 -7.81 -13.53 -6.09
C ILE A 77 -8.07 -13.22 -4.61
N LEU A 78 -7.48 -12.15 -4.08
CA LEU A 78 -7.71 -11.73 -2.70
C LEU A 78 -9.20 -11.46 -2.43
N LYS A 79 -9.91 -10.89 -3.43
CA LYS A 79 -11.35 -10.61 -3.36
C LYS A 79 -12.15 -11.90 -3.32
N SER A 80 -11.84 -12.83 -4.23
CA SER A 80 -12.48 -14.15 -4.31
C SER A 80 -12.32 -14.94 -3.02
N LYS A 81 -11.11 -14.97 -2.46
CA LYS A 81 -10.78 -15.62 -1.17
C LYS A 81 -11.29 -14.86 0.05
N LYS A 82 -12.00 -13.73 -0.13
CA LYS A 82 -12.62 -12.95 0.96
C LYS A 82 -11.62 -12.47 2.03
N LEU A 83 -10.36 -12.25 1.65
CA LEU A 83 -9.27 -11.89 2.56
C LEU A 83 -9.32 -10.42 3.03
N PHE A 84 -10.20 -9.59 2.47
CA PHE A 84 -10.37 -8.17 2.82
C PHE A 84 -11.28 -7.90 4.03
N ARG A 85 -11.90 -8.93 4.62
CA ARG A 85 -13.07 -8.75 5.50
C ARG A 85 -12.80 -8.05 6.84
N ASN A 86 -11.55 -7.99 7.31
CA ASN A 86 -11.21 -7.45 8.63
C ASN A 86 -10.34 -6.17 8.60
N VAL A 87 -10.30 -5.45 7.47
CA VAL A 87 -9.60 -4.16 7.44
C VAL A 87 -10.49 -3.11 8.10
N LYS A 88 -10.27 -2.80 9.39
CA LYS A 88 -10.95 -1.69 10.09
C LYS A 88 -10.91 -0.44 9.20
N LYS A 89 -12.07 0.05 8.76
CA LYS A 89 -12.18 1.25 7.90
C LYS A 89 -11.43 2.40 8.57
N HIS A 90 -10.30 2.82 7.99
CA HIS A 90 -9.49 3.92 8.51
C HIS A 90 -10.32 5.21 8.59
N LYS A 91 -10.18 5.98 9.69
CA LYS A 91 -10.89 7.26 10.00
C LYS A 91 -10.92 8.28 8.84
N GLN A 92 -10.04 8.17 7.85
CA GLN A 92 -9.95 9.08 6.69
C GLN A 92 -11.24 9.15 5.86
N ILE A 93 -12.01 8.05 5.75
CA ILE A 93 -13.30 8.05 5.05
C ILE A 93 -14.34 8.93 5.78
N LYS A 94 -14.32 8.94 7.12
CA LYS A 94 -15.21 9.81 7.93
C LYS A 94 -14.89 11.30 7.72
N ILE A 95 -13.61 11.66 7.54
CA ILE A 95 -13.19 13.05 7.33
C ILE A 95 -13.66 13.57 5.96
N LYS A 96 -13.51 12.79 4.87
CA LYS A 96 -14.00 13.18 3.53
C LYS A 96 -15.53 13.30 3.47
N LEU A 97 -16.28 12.39 4.10
CA LEU A 97 -17.75 12.49 4.19
C LEU A 97 -18.20 13.74 4.97
N ARG A 98 -17.44 14.13 6.00
CA ARG A 98 -17.71 15.32 6.82
C ARG A 98 -17.42 16.63 6.07
N TYR A 99 -16.39 16.66 5.21
CA TYR A 99 -16.14 17.78 4.29
C TYR A 99 -17.24 17.93 3.24
N LYS A 100 -17.69 16.83 2.61
CA LYS A 100 -18.76 16.86 1.59
C LYS A 100 -20.13 17.30 2.15
N LYS A 101 -20.46 16.94 3.40
CA LYS A 101 -21.68 17.41 4.09
C LYS A 101 -21.66 18.90 4.45
N ARG A 102 -20.47 19.51 4.63
CA ARG A 102 -20.33 20.94 4.95
C ARG A 102 -20.43 21.82 3.70
N THR A 103 -19.96 21.35 2.56
CA THR A 103 -20.01 22.11 1.30
C THR A 103 -21.40 22.08 0.67
N SER A 104 -22.22 21.03 0.87
CA SER A 104 -23.60 20.99 0.34
C SER A 104 -24.61 21.83 1.13
N LYS A 105 -24.29 22.25 2.36
CA LYS A 105 -25.14 23.14 3.19
C LYS A 105 -24.88 24.64 2.95
N LYS A 106 -23.79 25.00 2.26
CA LYS A 106 -23.42 26.40 1.98
C LYS A 106 -23.95 26.96 0.65
N GLY A 107 -24.58 26.13 -0.20
CA GLY A 107 -25.14 26.54 -1.50
C GLY A 107 -26.67 26.52 -1.56
N LYS A 108 -27.36 26.51 -0.42
CA LYS A 108 -28.82 26.72 -0.32
C LYS A 108 -29.08 27.91 0.59
N LYS A 109 -28.81 29.11 0.09
CA LYS A 109 -29.39 30.38 0.54
C LYS A 109 -29.58 31.22 -0.71
#